data_AF-A0A1H4VFJ3-F1
#
_entry.id   AF-A0A1H4VFJ3-F1
#
_cell.length_a   1.000
_cell.length_b   1.000
_cell.length_c   1.000
_cell.angle_alpha   90.00
_cell.angle_beta   90.00
_cell.angle_gamma   90.00
#
_symmetry.space_group_name_H-M   'P 1'
#
loop_
_entity.id
_entity.type
_entity.pdbx_description
1 polymer ?
#
loop_
_entity_poly.entity_id
_entity_poly.type
_entity_poly.pdbx_seq_one_letter_code
_entity_poly.pdbx_strand_id
1 'polypeptide(L)'
;MTEFGKIKLIALDTDGVLFNDTYSPVIERFVRRHGAEYTPELERHVWGSPQLAAGQYMALKCKLPYSANDVMKDFFAERDRYLAEHPVRVAPGAEDLLKTLAATGVRVTSYGGRGKEYSFDRFLGHLEPYFDTKTPYVDVNPFRPGVKEIVTDIFGYDYDEVVFVDDINRVAETTKALGAGFIGIPASMPHNFQRAQMTETGVRYQLDKIDAVDLPLLREVDRRLADGTLWDLSA
;
A
#
# COMPACT_ATOMS: atom_id res chain seq x y z
N MET A 1 -16.24 16.68 13.74
CA MET A 1 -15.68 17.53 12.67
C MET A 1 -14.20 17.27 12.63
N THR A 2 -13.62 17.03 11.46
CA THR A 2 -12.18 16.77 11.30
C THR A 2 -11.38 18.06 11.47
N GLU A 3 -10.15 17.95 11.97
CA GLU A 3 -9.17 19.05 12.03
C GLU A 3 -8.71 19.51 10.64
N PHE A 4 -8.80 18.64 9.62
CA PHE A 4 -8.32 18.92 8.28
C PHE A 4 -9.34 19.69 7.42
N GLY A 5 -8.87 20.66 6.64
CA GLY A 5 -9.71 21.45 5.75
C GLY A 5 -10.17 20.65 4.55
N LYS A 6 -9.24 19.90 3.94
CA LYS A 6 -9.44 19.16 2.68
C LYS A 6 -9.54 17.65 2.90
N ILE A 7 -8.63 17.04 3.65
CA ILE A 7 -8.59 15.60 3.91
C ILE A 7 -9.86 15.15 4.66
N LYS A 8 -10.57 14.16 4.12
CA LYS A 8 -11.72 13.49 4.74
C LYS A 8 -11.44 12.04 5.09
N LEU A 9 -10.54 11.39 4.35
CA LEU A 9 -10.15 10.00 4.53
C LEU A 9 -8.64 9.82 4.43
N ILE A 10 -8.07 9.04 5.34
CA ILE A 10 -6.74 8.46 5.20
C ILE A 10 -6.89 6.96 4.98
N ALA A 11 -6.43 6.50 3.81
CA ALA A 11 -6.40 5.09 3.44
C ALA A 11 -4.98 4.56 3.67
N LEU A 12 -4.84 3.59 4.58
CA LEU A 12 -3.55 3.00 4.94
C LEU A 12 -3.42 1.61 4.31
N ASP A 13 -2.38 1.36 3.53
CA ASP A 13 -2.08 -0.01 3.11
C ASP A 13 -1.76 -0.89 4.35
N THR A 14 -2.01 -2.18 4.24
CA THR A 14 -1.77 -3.13 5.32
C THR A 14 -0.36 -3.69 5.32
N ASP A 15 0.11 -4.25 4.20
CA ASP A 15 1.30 -5.11 4.14
C ASP A 15 2.47 -4.32 3.55
N GLY A 16 3.40 -3.89 4.40
CA GLY A 16 4.45 -2.94 4.04
C GLY A 16 4.29 -1.59 4.73
N VAL A 17 3.07 -1.26 5.20
CA VAL A 17 2.75 -0.03 5.93
C VAL A 17 2.32 -0.31 7.38
N LEU A 18 1.14 -0.90 7.61
CA LEU A 18 0.65 -1.20 8.96
C LEU A 18 1.31 -2.45 9.58
N PHE A 19 1.84 -3.35 8.76
CA PHE A 19 2.70 -4.46 9.17
C PHE A 19 3.97 -4.49 8.35
N ASN A 20 4.94 -5.29 8.80
CA ASN A 20 6.12 -5.59 8.00
C ASN A 20 5.74 -6.16 6.62
N ASP A 21 6.51 -5.79 5.61
CA ASP A 21 6.39 -6.31 4.25
C ASP A 21 6.61 -7.82 4.22
N THR A 22 5.64 -8.54 3.69
CA THR A 22 5.65 -10.00 3.57
C THR A 22 5.60 -10.51 2.13
N TYR A 23 5.51 -9.60 1.15
CA TYR A 23 5.45 -9.96 -0.26
C TYR A 23 6.80 -9.74 -0.94
N SER A 24 7.47 -8.60 -0.75
CA SER A 24 8.74 -8.32 -1.44
C SER A 24 9.83 -9.37 -1.25
N PRO A 25 10.13 -9.86 -0.03
CA PRO A 25 11.18 -10.87 0.14
C PRO A 25 10.80 -12.18 -0.57
N VAL A 26 9.50 -12.49 -0.64
CA VAL A 26 9.01 -13.73 -1.24
C VAL A 26 9.00 -13.64 -2.75
N ILE A 27 8.62 -12.50 -3.33
CA ILE A 27 8.64 -12.30 -4.79
C ILE A 27 10.08 -12.41 -5.29
N GLU A 28 11.02 -11.72 -4.65
CA GLU A 28 12.44 -11.80 -5.02
C GLU A 28 12.97 -13.23 -4.93
N ARG A 29 12.71 -13.90 -3.79
CA ARG A 29 13.11 -15.30 -3.57
C ARG A 29 12.53 -16.22 -4.63
N PHE A 30 11.24 -16.08 -4.96
CA PHE A 30 10.56 -16.89 -5.97
C PHE A 30 11.23 -16.71 -7.34
N VAL A 31 11.48 -15.47 -7.76
CA VAL A 31 12.11 -15.15 -9.05
C VAL A 31 13.53 -15.73 -9.13
N ARG A 32 14.36 -15.48 -8.11
CA ARG A 32 15.74 -15.97 -8.07
C ARG A 32 15.81 -17.50 -8.03
N ARG A 33 14.93 -18.14 -7.26
CA ARG A 33 14.85 -19.61 -7.17
C ARG A 33 14.58 -20.26 -8.52
N HIS A 34 13.83 -19.60 -9.40
CA HIS A 34 13.53 -20.07 -10.74
C HIS A 34 14.55 -19.59 -11.79
N GLY A 35 15.71 -19.06 -11.36
CA GLY A 35 16.82 -18.71 -12.24
C GLY A 35 16.65 -17.41 -13.03
N ALA A 36 15.66 -16.59 -12.68
CA ALA A 36 15.47 -15.27 -13.27
C ALA A 36 16.11 -14.17 -12.40
N GLU A 37 16.45 -13.06 -13.05
CA GLU A 37 16.92 -11.85 -12.37
C GLU A 37 15.74 -11.04 -11.84
N TYR A 38 15.86 -10.53 -10.61
CA TYR A 38 14.89 -9.60 -10.04
C TYR A 38 15.22 -8.17 -10.49
N THR A 39 14.37 -7.59 -11.34
CA THR A 39 14.61 -6.29 -11.99
C THR A 39 13.52 -5.27 -11.65
N PRO A 40 13.77 -3.95 -11.83
CA PRO A 40 12.74 -2.93 -11.62
C PRO A 40 11.50 -3.13 -12.50
N GLU A 41 11.71 -3.57 -13.74
CA GLU A 41 10.64 -3.90 -14.68
C GLU A 41 9.79 -5.06 -14.15
N LEU A 42 10.42 -6.08 -13.56
CA LEU A 42 9.70 -7.20 -12.98
C LEU A 42 8.88 -6.78 -11.77
N GLU A 43 9.51 -6.07 -10.84
CA GLU A 43 8.86 -5.54 -9.65
C GLU A 43 7.61 -4.74 -10.03
N ARG A 44 7.76 -3.80 -10.98
CA ARG A 44 6.66 -2.97 -11.49
C ARG A 44 5.48 -3.79 -12.04
N HIS A 45 5.73 -4.90 -12.73
CA HIS A 45 4.67 -5.71 -13.32
C HIS A 45 4.02 -6.69 -12.34
N VAL A 46 4.63 -6.95 -11.20
CA VAL A 46 4.11 -7.86 -10.18
C VAL A 46 3.41 -7.08 -9.05
N TRP A 47 4.03 -6.02 -8.55
CA TRP A 47 3.59 -5.31 -7.35
C TRP A 47 2.34 -4.47 -7.60
N GLY A 48 1.28 -4.73 -6.83
CA GLY A 48 -0.02 -4.09 -7.02
C GLY A 48 -0.78 -4.55 -8.27
N SER A 49 -0.32 -5.57 -9.00
CA SER A 49 -1.08 -6.17 -10.11
C SER A 49 -2.18 -7.08 -9.58
N PRO A 50 -3.29 -7.28 -10.32
CA PRO A 50 -4.15 -8.44 -10.12
C PRO A 50 -3.34 -9.74 -10.10
N GLN A 51 -3.67 -10.65 -9.18
CA GLN A 51 -2.86 -11.85 -8.92
C GLN A 51 -2.59 -12.68 -10.18
N LEU A 52 -3.58 -12.86 -11.06
CA LEU A 52 -3.39 -13.61 -12.30
C LEU A 52 -2.43 -12.92 -13.28
N ALA A 53 -2.46 -11.59 -13.35
CA ALA A 53 -1.53 -10.83 -14.18
C ALA A 53 -0.10 -10.94 -13.62
N ALA A 54 0.05 -10.83 -12.30
CA ALA A 54 1.33 -11.04 -11.62
C ALA A 54 1.87 -12.47 -11.87
N GLY A 55 1.03 -13.49 -11.68
CA GLY A 55 1.38 -14.89 -11.92
C GLY A 55 1.78 -15.15 -13.37
N GLN A 56 1.04 -14.61 -14.34
CA GLN A 56 1.38 -14.72 -15.76
C GLN A 56 2.73 -14.07 -16.05
N TYR A 57 2.98 -12.88 -15.50
CA TYR A 57 4.23 -12.18 -15.72
C TYR A 57 5.43 -12.91 -15.11
N MET A 58 5.29 -13.42 -13.88
CA MET A 58 6.30 -14.27 -13.23
C MET A 58 6.55 -15.55 -14.02
N ALA A 59 5.51 -16.22 -14.53
CA ALA A 59 5.64 -17.41 -15.37
C ALA A 59 6.52 -17.12 -16.61
N LEU A 60 6.24 -16.00 -17.30
CA LEU A 60 6.98 -15.59 -18.49
C LEU A 60 8.44 -15.25 -18.18
N LYS A 61 8.69 -14.40 -17.17
CA LYS A 61 10.07 -13.98 -16.82
C LYS A 61 10.91 -15.15 -16.29
N CYS A 62 10.30 -16.07 -15.54
CA CYS A 62 10.96 -17.26 -15.03
C CYS A 62 10.96 -18.44 -16.01
N LYS A 63 10.42 -18.27 -17.22
CA LYS A 63 10.31 -19.32 -18.26
C LYS A 63 9.68 -20.62 -17.74
N LEU A 64 8.67 -20.49 -16.88
CA LEU A 64 7.99 -21.62 -16.27
C LEU A 64 6.98 -22.22 -17.25
N PRO A 65 6.84 -23.56 -17.32
CA PRO A 65 5.84 -24.22 -18.15
C PRO A 65 4.44 -24.20 -17.52
N TYR A 66 4.20 -23.31 -16.55
CA TYR A 66 3.05 -23.31 -15.66
C TYR A 66 2.02 -22.26 -16.08
N SER A 67 0.76 -22.50 -15.70
CA SER A 67 -0.27 -21.47 -15.80
C SER A 67 -0.05 -20.38 -14.73
N ALA A 68 -0.64 -19.20 -14.94
CA ALA A 68 -0.64 -18.14 -13.92
C ALA A 68 -1.19 -18.61 -12.56
N ASN A 69 -2.21 -19.48 -12.58
CA ASN A 69 -2.79 -20.05 -11.36
C ASN A 69 -1.80 -20.94 -10.60
N ASP A 70 -1.07 -21.79 -11.33
CA ASP A 70 -0.08 -22.68 -10.75
C ASP A 70 1.10 -21.87 -10.15
N VAL A 71 1.55 -20.84 -10.86
CA VAL A 71 2.57 -19.91 -10.34
C VAL A 71 2.09 -19.23 -9.07
N MET A 72 0.87 -18.71 -9.03
CA MET A 72 0.34 -18.07 -7.81
C MET A 72 0.19 -19.06 -6.66
N LYS A 73 -0.21 -20.30 -6.94
CA LYS A 73 -0.27 -21.37 -5.94
C LYS A 73 1.10 -21.65 -5.34
N ASP A 74 2.12 -21.80 -6.17
CA ASP A 74 3.49 -22.05 -5.72
C ASP A 74 4.07 -20.85 -4.96
N PHE A 75 3.80 -19.63 -5.43
CA PHE A 75 4.16 -18.38 -4.76
C PHE A 75 3.54 -18.31 -3.35
N PHE A 76 2.24 -18.58 -3.20
CA PHE A 76 1.60 -18.54 -1.88
C PHE A 76 2.11 -19.64 -0.96
N ALA A 77 2.44 -20.83 -1.48
CA ALA A 77 3.09 -21.88 -0.69
C ALA A 77 4.50 -21.47 -0.24
N GLU A 78 5.23 -20.69 -1.04
CA GLU A 78 6.51 -20.10 -0.64
C GLU A 78 6.33 -19.01 0.41
N ARG A 79 5.30 -18.17 0.27
CA ARG A 79 4.93 -17.16 1.28
C ARG A 79 4.56 -17.79 2.62
N ASP A 80 3.78 -18.86 2.63
CA ASP A 80 3.40 -19.56 3.86
C ASP A 80 4.63 -20.12 4.58
N ARG A 81 5.60 -20.67 3.84
CA ARG A 81 6.89 -21.11 4.40
C ARG A 81 7.71 -19.94 4.95
N TYR A 82 7.76 -18.82 4.23
CA TYR A 82 8.45 -17.60 4.69
C TYR A 82 7.84 -17.07 5.99
N LEU A 83 6.51 -17.01 6.08
CA LEU A 83 5.78 -16.50 7.25
C LEU A 83 5.88 -17.41 8.49
N ALA A 84 6.18 -18.71 8.33
CA ALA A 84 6.46 -19.58 9.46
C ALA A 84 7.74 -19.17 10.21
N GLU A 85 8.71 -18.61 9.49
CA GLU A 85 9.99 -18.12 10.05
C GLU A 85 9.96 -16.61 10.33
N HIS A 86 9.17 -15.86 9.55
CA HIS A 86 9.06 -14.39 9.60
C HIS A 86 7.60 -14.00 9.79
N PRO A 87 7.03 -14.18 11.01
CA PRO A 87 5.62 -13.93 11.25
C PRO A 87 5.28 -12.46 11.04
N VAL A 88 4.05 -12.21 10.59
CA VAL A 88 3.48 -10.85 10.47
C VAL A 88 3.53 -10.15 11.83
N ARG A 89 3.98 -8.90 11.84
CA ARG A 89 4.05 -8.02 13.01
C ARG A 89 3.56 -6.63 12.64
N VAL A 90 2.74 -6.06 13.50
CA VAL A 90 2.35 -4.63 13.43
C VAL A 90 3.60 -3.78 13.40
N ALA A 91 3.65 -2.85 12.45
CA ALA A 91 4.76 -1.95 12.26
C ALA A 91 4.91 -1.07 13.52
N PRO A 92 6.14 -0.88 14.03
CA PRO A 92 6.38 0.04 15.14
C PRO A 92 5.80 1.43 14.84
N GLY A 93 5.01 1.97 15.77
CA GLY A 93 4.36 3.27 15.65
C GLY A 93 3.03 3.28 14.89
N ALA A 94 2.58 2.16 14.31
CA ALA A 94 1.27 2.11 13.64
C ALA A 94 0.12 2.42 14.60
N GLU A 95 0.14 1.86 15.82
CA GLU A 95 -0.88 2.14 16.85
C GLU A 95 -0.84 3.61 17.31
N ASP A 96 0.35 4.19 17.46
CA ASP A 96 0.49 5.59 17.89
C ASP A 96 0.03 6.57 16.81
N LEU A 97 0.30 6.27 15.54
CA LEU A 97 -0.29 6.99 14.41
C LEU A 97 -1.82 6.91 14.47
N LEU A 98 -2.40 5.71 14.61
CA LEU A 98 -3.84 5.52 14.66
C LEU A 98 -4.51 6.28 15.81
N LYS A 99 -3.90 6.29 17.01
CA LYS A 99 -4.34 7.12 18.15
C LYS A 99 -4.31 8.61 17.81
N THR A 100 -3.24 9.04 17.16
CA THR A 100 -3.06 10.43 16.72
C THR A 100 -4.14 10.83 15.71
N LEU A 101 -4.40 9.99 14.70
CA LEU A 101 -5.44 10.22 13.70
C LEU A 101 -6.83 10.26 14.33
N ALA A 102 -7.13 9.35 15.27
CA ALA A 102 -8.40 9.33 15.97
C ALA A 102 -8.68 10.65 16.72
N ALA A 103 -7.64 11.28 17.29
CA ALA A 103 -7.76 12.57 17.97
C ALA A 103 -8.12 13.74 17.02
N THR A 104 -7.83 13.62 15.72
CA THR A 104 -8.18 14.64 14.71
C THR A 104 -9.62 14.53 14.19
N GLY A 105 -10.28 13.39 14.43
CA GLY A 105 -11.60 13.09 13.88
C GLY A 105 -11.64 12.85 12.36
N VAL A 106 -10.49 12.66 11.70
CA VAL A 106 -10.44 12.17 10.31
C VAL A 106 -10.89 10.71 10.23
N ARG A 107 -11.51 10.30 9.12
CA ARG A 107 -11.82 8.89 8.90
C ARG A 107 -10.56 8.15 8.49
N VAL A 108 -10.39 6.93 8.98
CA VAL A 108 -9.26 6.07 8.63
C VAL A 108 -9.79 4.73 8.15
N THR A 109 -9.36 4.29 6.98
CA THR A 109 -9.56 2.91 6.54
C THR A 109 -8.22 2.26 6.33
N SER A 110 -8.14 0.95 6.54
CA SER A 110 -7.05 0.17 5.97
C SER A 110 -7.51 -0.48 4.66
N TYR A 111 -6.56 -0.87 3.81
CA TYR A 111 -6.85 -1.66 2.62
C TYR A 111 -5.74 -2.65 2.33
N GLY A 112 -6.04 -3.66 1.51
CA GLY A 112 -5.03 -4.61 1.09
C GLY A 112 -5.57 -5.70 0.18
N GLY A 113 -4.66 -6.58 -0.19
CA GLY A 113 -4.86 -7.55 -1.27
C GLY A 113 -5.50 -8.88 -0.91
N ARG A 114 -6.08 -9.00 0.28
CA ARG A 114 -6.56 -10.25 0.89
C ARG A 114 -7.86 -9.95 1.64
N GLY A 115 -8.67 -10.97 1.92
CA GLY A 115 -9.90 -10.78 2.70
C GLY A 115 -9.64 -10.19 4.09
N LYS A 116 -10.66 -9.50 4.64
CA LYS A 116 -10.61 -8.84 5.97
C LYS A 116 -10.17 -9.80 7.07
N GLU A 117 -10.65 -11.03 7.04
CA GLU A 117 -10.35 -12.06 8.03
C GLU A 117 -8.85 -12.44 8.03
N TYR A 118 -8.23 -12.42 6.85
CA TYR A 118 -6.84 -12.82 6.68
C TYR A 118 -5.87 -11.74 7.17
N SER A 119 -6.14 -10.48 6.83
CA SER A 119 -5.25 -9.36 7.13
C SER A 119 -5.70 -8.58 8.36
N PHE A 120 -6.91 -8.02 8.31
CA PHE A 120 -7.38 -7.06 9.32
C PHE A 120 -7.73 -7.73 10.64
N ASP A 121 -8.67 -8.68 10.65
CA ASP A 121 -9.17 -9.25 11.91
C ASP A 121 -8.07 -9.95 12.70
N ARG A 122 -7.22 -10.68 11.97
CA ARG A 122 -6.14 -11.46 12.55
C ARG A 122 -5.04 -10.61 13.19
N PHE A 123 -4.68 -9.49 12.58
CA PHE A 123 -3.48 -8.74 12.96
C PHE A 123 -3.76 -7.30 13.45
N LEU A 124 -4.86 -6.67 13.04
CA LEU A 124 -5.29 -5.32 13.44
C LEU A 124 -6.60 -5.32 14.22
N GLY A 125 -7.26 -6.46 14.45
CA GLY A 125 -8.56 -6.49 15.11
C GLY A 125 -8.59 -5.78 16.47
N HIS A 126 -7.48 -5.81 17.22
CA HIS A 126 -7.33 -5.08 18.48
C HIS A 126 -7.24 -3.54 18.31
N LEU A 127 -6.99 -3.05 17.10
CA LEU A 127 -6.91 -1.64 16.71
C LEU A 127 -8.16 -1.17 15.95
N GLU A 128 -9.15 -2.05 15.71
CA GLU A 128 -10.41 -1.72 15.02
C GLU A 128 -11.10 -0.44 15.54
N PRO A 129 -11.10 -0.11 16.85
CA PRO A 129 -11.70 1.13 17.34
C PRO A 129 -11.11 2.43 16.76
N TYR A 130 -9.92 2.39 16.15
CA TYR A 130 -9.30 3.56 15.50
C TYR A 130 -9.65 3.71 14.02
N PHE A 131 -10.31 2.72 13.42
CA PHE A 131 -10.72 2.75 12.02
C PHE A 131 -12.17 3.19 11.86
N ASP A 132 -12.57 3.43 10.61
CA ASP A 132 -13.94 3.78 10.26
C ASP A 132 -14.92 2.70 10.73
N THR A 133 -15.93 3.13 11.48
CA THR A 133 -16.91 2.23 12.09
C THR A 133 -17.73 1.39 11.11
N LYS A 134 -17.85 1.81 9.84
CA LYS A 134 -18.62 1.10 8.81
C LYS A 134 -17.71 0.30 7.90
N THR A 135 -16.59 0.89 7.52
CA THR A 135 -15.65 0.33 6.54
C THR A 135 -14.22 0.40 7.08
N PRO A 136 -13.86 -0.43 8.08
CA PRO A 136 -12.52 -0.38 8.67
C PRO A 136 -11.44 -0.96 7.73
N TYR A 137 -11.85 -1.81 6.79
CA TYR A 137 -10.98 -2.50 5.83
C TYR A 137 -11.63 -2.59 4.44
N VAL A 138 -10.82 -2.41 3.39
CA VAL A 138 -11.20 -2.66 1.99
C VAL A 138 -10.29 -3.73 1.36
N ASP A 139 -10.89 -4.82 0.89
CA ASP A 139 -10.19 -5.81 0.05
C ASP A 139 -10.12 -5.30 -1.40
N VAL A 140 -8.93 -4.90 -1.83
CA VAL A 140 -8.69 -4.38 -3.19
C VAL A 140 -8.36 -5.49 -4.20
N ASN A 141 -8.30 -6.76 -3.80
CA ASN A 141 -7.94 -7.85 -4.69
C ASN A 141 -8.76 -7.92 -5.99
N PRO A 142 -10.08 -7.65 -6.02
CA PRO A 142 -10.87 -7.69 -7.25
C PRO A 142 -10.60 -6.51 -8.21
N PHE A 143 -9.98 -5.42 -7.76
CA PHE A 143 -9.90 -4.15 -8.50
C PHE A 143 -8.60 -3.36 -8.25
N ARG A 144 -7.47 -4.07 -8.09
CA ARG A 144 -6.16 -3.46 -7.81
C ARG A 144 -5.77 -2.39 -8.85
N PRO A 145 -5.20 -1.24 -8.45
CA PRO A 145 -4.78 -0.89 -7.08
C PRO A 145 -5.90 -0.35 -6.17
N GLY A 146 -7.12 -0.13 -6.68
CA GLY A 146 -8.29 0.21 -5.86
C GLY A 146 -8.48 1.66 -5.46
N VAL A 147 -7.68 2.59 -6.00
CA VAL A 147 -7.75 4.02 -5.66
C VAL A 147 -9.14 4.60 -6.00
N LYS A 148 -9.62 4.37 -7.23
CA LYS A 148 -10.96 4.83 -7.65
C LYS A 148 -12.04 4.24 -6.75
N GLU A 149 -12.00 2.93 -6.56
CA GLU A 149 -13.03 2.18 -5.84
C GLU A 149 -13.12 2.63 -4.38
N ILE A 150 -11.97 2.80 -3.71
CA ILE A 150 -11.92 3.33 -2.35
C ILE A 150 -12.51 4.75 -2.33
N VAL A 151 -12.03 5.65 -3.19
CA VAL A 151 -12.43 7.06 -3.15
C VAL A 151 -13.91 7.24 -3.51
N THR A 152 -14.32 6.81 -4.70
CA THR A 152 -15.63 7.15 -5.28
C THR A 152 -16.70 6.13 -4.94
N ASP A 153 -16.38 4.84 -5.11
CA ASP A 153 -17.41 3.80 -5.12
C ASP A 153 -17.80 3.36 -3.69
N ILE A 154 -16.83 3.38 -2.75
CA ILE A 154 -17.00 2.95 -1.37
C ILE A 154 -17.27 4.14 -0.44
N PHE A 155 -16.44 5.19 -0.52
CA PHE A 155 -16.52 6.31 0.41
C PHE A 155 -17.26 7.53 -0.13
N GLY A 156 -17.36 7.68 -1.45
CA GLY A 156 -18.10 8.77 -2.11
C GLY A 156 -17.45 10.15 -1.94
N TYR A 157 -16.12 10.21 -1.91
CA TYR A 157 -15.33 11.44 -1.80
C TYR A 157 -14.81 11.93 -3.15
N ASP A 158 -14.34 13.17 -3.18
CA ASP A 158 -13.48 13.67 -4.25
C ASP A 158 -12.05 13.13 -4.07
N TYR A 159 -11.29 12.99 -5.16
CA TYR A 159 -9.94 12.41 -5.11
C TYR A 159 -8.99 13.17 -4.19
N ASP A 160 -9.03 14.50 -4.25
CA ASP A 160 -8.19 15.38 -3.45
C ASP A 160 -8.62 15.47 -1.98
N GLU A 161 -9.69 14.77 -1.57
CA GLU A 161 -10.11 14.61 -0.18
C GLU A 161 -9.55 13.34 0.48
N VAL A 162 -8.84 12.50 -0.27
CA VAL A 162 -8.32 11.21 0.21
C VAL A 162 -6.81 11.17 0.11
N VAL A 163 -6.15 10.76 1.20
CA VAL A 163 -4.71 10.50 1.24
C VAL A 163 -4.46 9.01 1.37
N PHE A 164 -3.65 8.45 0.47
CA PHE A 164 -3.14 7.10 0.55
C PHE A 164 -1.76 7.09 1.21
N VAL A 165 -1.53 6.14 2.13
CA VAL A 165 -0.21 5.83 2.67
C VAL A 165 0.12 4.40 2.25
N ASP A 166 1.09 4.25 1.36
CA ASP A 166 1.38 2.99 0.67
C ASP A 166 2.88 2.83 0.41
N ASP A 167 3.34 1.59 0.29
CA ASP A 167 4.74 1.25 -0.02
C ASP A 167 4.98 0.94 -1.52
N ILE A 168 3.92 0.92 -2.33
CA ILE A 168 3.91 0.55 -3.74
C ILE A 168 3.68 1.77 -4.66
N ASN A 169 4.63 2.00 -5.56
CA ASN A 169 4.63 3.07 -6.56
C ASN A 169 3.43 3.01 -7.52
N ARG A 170 2.88 1.83 -7.83
CA ARG A 170 1.67 1.73 -8.67
C ARG A 170 0.48 2.48 -8.07
N VAL A 171 0.37 2.51 -6.75
CA VAL A 171 -0.66 3.29 -6.07
C VAL A 171 -0.35 4.77 -6.26
N ALA A 172 0.91 5.19 -6.07
CA ALA A 172 1.36 6.57 -6.32
C ALA A 172 1.04 7.07 -7.74
N GLU A 173 1.27 6.24 -8.76
CA GLU A 173 0.95 6.56 -10.16
C GLU A 173 -0.54 6.80 -10.36
N THR A 174 -1.36 5.95 -9.74
CA THR A 174 -2.82 6.02 -9.86
C THR A 174 -3.36 7.23 -9.09
N THR A 175 -2.86 7.48 -7.87
CA THR A 175 -3.24 8.67 -7.09
C THR A 175 -2.83 9.95 -7.82
N LYS A 176 -1.64 10.00 -8.42
CA LYS A 176 -1.19 11.15 -9.21
C LYS A 176 -2.10 11.39 -10.41
N ALA A 177 -2.43 10.33 -11.16
CA ALA A 177 -3.29 10.43 -12.33
C ALA A 177 -4.72 10.90 -11.99
N LEU A 178 -5.22 10.57 -10.79
CA LEU A 178 -6.56 10.91 -10.34
C LEU A 178 -6.61 12.18 -9.47
N GLY A 179 -5.46 12.73 -9.07
CA GLY A 179 -5.37 13.93 -8.22
C GLY A 179 -5.55 13.66 -6.72
N ALA A 180 -5.43 12.41 -6.28
CA ALA A 180 -5.49 12.04 -4.86
C ALA A 180 -4.16 12.29 -4.13
N GLY A 181 -4.23 12.33 -2.80
CA GLY A 181 -3.08 12.45 -1.93
C GLY A 181 -2.28 11.15 -1.81
N PHE A 182 -0.96 11.26 -1.69
CA PHE A 182 -0.07 10.12 -1.52
C PHE A 182 1.11 10.44 -0.61
N ILE A 183 1.37 9.55 0.34
CA ILE A 183 2.58 9.51 1.17
C ILE A 183 3.20 8.12 0.98
N GLY A 184 4.42 8.07 0.47
CA GLY A 184 5.13 6.81 0.25
C GLY A 184 5.86 6.36 1.50
N ILE A 185 5.73 5.08 1.84
CA ILE A 185 6.65 4.39 2.77
C ILE A 185 7.31 3.25 1.99
N PRO A 186 8.17 3.56 0.99
CA PRO A 186 8.65 2.55 0.07
C PRO A 186 9.39 1.44 0.81
N ALA A 187 9.10 0.20 0.44
CA ALA A 187 9.77 -0.97 0.98
C ALA A 187 11.30 -0.84 0.89
N SER A 188 11.98 -1.17 1.99
CA SER A 188 13.36 -0.75 2.26
C SER A 188 14.42 -1.84 2.11
N MET A 189 14.05 -3.05 1.67
CA MET A 189 15.03 -4.11 1.45
C MET A 189 15.96 -3.76 0.26
N PRO A 190 17.23 -4.21 0.26
CA PRO A 190 18.21 -3.79 -0.74
C PRO A 190 17.86 -4.09 -2.20
N HIS A 191 16.98 -5.07 -2.45
CA HIS A 191 16.55 -5.45 -3.80
C HIS A 191 15.35 -4.67 -4.32
N ASN A 192 14.74 -3.81 -3.51
CA ASN A 192 13.51 -3.11 -3.87
C ASN A 192 13.80 -1.84 -4.66
N PHE A 193 12.96 -1.57 -5.65
CA PHE A 193 13.07 -0.41 -6.54
C PHE A 193 12.00 0.66 -6.27
N GLN A 194 11.05 0.40 -5.36
CA GLN A 194 9.91 1.27 -5.06
C GLN A 194 10.32 2.72 -4.76
N ARG A 195 11.38 2.95 -3.99
CA ARG A 195 11.85 4.32 -3.69
C ARG A 195 12.30 5.09 -4.94
N ALA A 196 13.08 4.46 -5.80
CA ALA A 196 13.52 5.08 -7.05
C ALA A 196 12.31 5.35 -7.97
N GLN A 197 11.39 4.39 -8.07
CA GLN A 197 10.17 4.51 -8.87
C GLN A 197 9.23 5.61 -8.34
N MET A 198 9.09 5.76 -7.01
CA MET A 198 8.32 6.84 -6.38
C MET A 198 8.94 8.20 -6.65
N THR A 199 10.27 8.29 -6.64
CA THR A 199 10.99 9.50 -7.01
C THR A 199 10.73 9.89 -8.47
N GLU A 200 10.81 8.93 -9.40
CA GLU A 200 10.49 9.14 -10.82
C GLU A 200 9.03 9.55 -11.04
N THR A 201 8.11 8.96 -10.27
CA THR A 201 6.68 9.31 -10.29
C THR A 201 6.42 10.72 -9.75
N GLY A 202 7.37 11.29 -8.99
CA GLY A 202 7.26 12.61 -8.39
C GLY A 202 6.53 12.60 -7.06
N VAL A 203 6.63 11.51 -6.30
CA VAL A 203 6.14 11.44 -4.92
C VAL A 203 6.95 12.39 -4.05
N ARG A 204 6.26 13.39 -3.50
CA ARG A 204 6.84 14.45 -2.67
C ARG A 204 7.27 13.96 -1.29
N TYR A 205 6.43 13.17 -0.64
CA TYR A 205 6.67 12.68 0.72
C TYR A 205 6.97 11.20 0.67
N GLN A 206 8.25 10.85 0.81
CA GLN A 206 8.73 9.48 0.93
C GLN A 206 9.40 9.33 2.29
N LEU A 207 8.83 8.50 3.15
CA LEU A 207 9.25 8.28 4.52
C LEU A 207 9.87 6.90 4.66
N ASP A 208 10.70 6.70 5.68
CA ASP A 208 11.32 5.40 5.93
C ASP A 208 10.44 4.45 6.77
N LYS A 209 9.48 5.01 7.49
CA LYS A 209 8.65 4.30 8.49
C LYS A 209 7.37 5.06 8.77
N ILE A 210 6.36 4.33 9.25
CA ILE A 210 5.02 4.85 9.51
C ILE A 210 4.96 5.88 10.65
N ASP A 211 5.85 5.79 11.64
CA ASP A 211 5.90 6.74 12.76
C ASP A 211 6.38 8.15 12.36
N ALA A 212 6.92 8.32 11.13
CA ALA A 212 7.23 9.61 10.55
C ALA A 212 6.01 10.26 9.87
N VAL A 213 4.88 9.55 9.75
CA VAL A 213 3.61 10.18 9.40
C VAL A 213 3.08 10.86 10.66
N ASP A 214 3.26 12.17 10.76
CA ASP A 214 2.84 12.96 11.92
C ASP A 214 1.84 14.08 11.55
N LEU A 215 1.28 14.75 12.56
CA LEU A 215 0.32 15.84 12.33
C LEU A 215 0.91 17.02 11.54
N PRO A 216 2.13 17.51 11.82
CA PRO A 216 2.77 18.50 10.96
C PRO A 216 2.80 18.12 9.49
N LEU A 217 3.21 16.88 9.16
CA LEU A 217 3.21 16.39 7.80
C LEU A 217 1.80 16.35 7.20
N LEU A 218 0.83 15.79 7.92
CA LEU A 218 -0.55 15.66 7.43
C LEU A 218 -1.22 17.03 7.21
N ARG A 219 -0.94 18.02 8.05
CA ARG A 219 -1.43 19.41 7.85
C ARG A 219 -0.82 20.06 6.61
N GLU A 220 0.44 19.78 6.33
CA GLU A 220 1.08 20.26 5.10
C GLU A 220 0.50 19.55 3.85
N VAL A 221 0.25 18.24 3.92
CA VAL A 221 -0.43 17.50 2.85
C VAL A 221 -1.84 18.05 2.62
N ASP A 222 -2.60 18.29 3.69
CA ASP A 222 -3.94 18.89 3.65
C ASP A 222 -3.94 20.24 2.91
N ARG A 223 -3.01 21.13 3.29
CA ARG A 223 -2.83 22.42 2.64
C ARG A 223 -2.47 22.27 1.16
N ARG A 224 -1.55 21.39 0.82
CA ARG A 224 -1.13 21.18 -0.58
C ARG A 224 -2.22 20.56 -1.45
N LEU A 225 -3.07 19.71 -0.89
CA LEU A 225 -4.25 19.21 -1.57
C LEU A 225 -5.26 20.33 -1.80
N ALA A 226 -5.52 21.17 -0.79
CA ALA A 226 -6.38 22.34 -0.92
C ALA A 226 -5.89 23.32 -1.99
N ASP A 227 -4.57 23.51 -2.08
CA ASP A 227 -3.93 24.41 -3.05
C ASP A 227 -3.74 23.76 -4.44
N GLY A 228 -3.97 22.45 -4.59
CA GLY A 228 -3.69 21.70 -5.81
C GLY A 228 -2.19 21.56 -6.16
N THR A 229 -1.30 21.69 -5.17
CA THR A 229 0.17 21.76 -5.35
C THR A 229 0.92 20.52 -4.85
N LEU A 230 0.22 19.48 -4.39
CA LEU A 230 0.87 18.28 -3.85
C LEU A 230 1.86 17.64 -4.83
N TRP A 231 1.42 17.48 -6.08
CA TRP A 231 2.18 16.84 -7.17
C TRP A 231 3.05 17.80 -7.98
N ASP A 232 2.93 19.12 -7.76
CA ASP A 232 3.78 20.13 -8.39
C ASP A 232 5.06 20.30 -7.57
N LEU A 233 6.15 19.60 -7.93
CA LEU A 233 7.42 19.66 -7.22
C LEU A 233 8.15 21.02 -7.30
N SER A 234 7.66 21.97 -8.10
CA SER A 234 8.21 23.33 -8.18
C SER A 234 7.62 24.29 -7.13
N ALA A 235 6.52 23.89 -6.49
CA ALA A 235 5.78 24.64 -5.47
C ALA A 235 6.10 24.22 -4.02
#